data_AF-C7HTC5-F1
#
_entry.id   AF-C7HTC5-F1
#
_cell.length_a   1.000
_cell.length_b   1.000
_cell.length_c   1.000
_cell.angle_alpha   90.00
_cell.angle_beta   90.00
_cell.angle_gamma   90.00
#
_symmetry.space_group_name_H-M   'P 1'
#
loop_
_entity.id
_entity.type
_entity.pdbx_description
1 polymer ?
#
loop_
_entity_poly.entity_id
_entity_poly.type
_entity_poly.pdbx_seq_one_letter_code
_entity_poly.pdbx_strand_id
1 'polypeptide(L)'
;MKKRGLLSIYVLIILLLLSVSLTFIFEQAINNNDSNKDLYNRKKAIYELESLYAIIVDGKKTLLEDVEIVNENDDNLWHPFYFDYFDEKEEVKIQKQNGKEFVLRSVKKIGNSKAILEMVLDLRNKYALRENKKIILDENFGEFYKNLNFKQNKFEEFENFTLENDLENRFLKIGGQLIVKREKEKITSSEIPNDDNLEKNQSNLSNEEKNFSNKIKTPRRISGIVIIGKDLILENDLVLDGLLIIKGGIISKNNSKLIIDGQLISKNDYTNIVDYSYNEEKSLDYIDDIENPKFIEIKSKKVF
;
A
#
# COMPACT_ATOMS: atom_id res chain seq x y z
N MET A 1 5.39 27.92 -98.15
CA MET A 1 5.57 26.67 -97.38
C MET A 1 5.95 26.85 -95.88
N LYS A 2 5.89 28.05 -95.27
CA LYS A 2 6.34 28.28 -93.87
C LYS A 2 5.33 27.95 -92.74
N LYS A 3 4.02 27.78 -93.04
CA LYS A 3 2.99 27.59 -92.00
C LYS A 3 2.91 26.17 -91.40
N ARG A 4 3.36 25.13 -92.13
CA ARG A 4 3.30 23.73 -91.66
C ARG A 4 4.37 23.39 -90.62
N GLY A 5 5.56 24.00 -90.70
CA GLY A 5 6.64 23.81 -89.72
C GLY A 5 6.33 24.46 -88.36
N LEU A 6 5.69 25.63 -88.36
CA LEU A 6 5.20 26.28 -87.14
C LEU A 6 4.13 25.44 -86.43
N LEU A 7 3.17 24.87 -87.18
CA LEU A 7 2.16 23.95 -86.63
C LEU A 7 2.83 22.73 -85.97
N SER A 8 3.85 22.17 -86.61
CA SER A 8 4.62 21.03 -86.05
C SER A 8 5.32 21.38 -84.74
N ILE A 9 5.88 22.59 -84.61
CA ILE A 9 6.56 23.05 -83.40
C ILE A 9 5.57 23.25 -82.26
N TYR A 10 4.41 23.87 -82.52
CA TYR A 10 3.36 24.01 -81.50
C TYR A 10 2.83 22.65 -81.01
N VAL A 11 2.62 21.71 -81.93
CA VAL A 11 2.22 20.33 -81.58
C VAL A 11 3.29 19.66 -80.72
N LEU A 12 4.57 19.85 -81.03
CA LEU A 12 5.68 19.30 -80.23
C LEU A 12 5.73 19.91 -78.83
N ILE A 13 5.52 21.21 -78.70
CA ILE A 13 5.48 21.91 -77.41
C ILE A 13 4.27 21.43 -76.59
N ILE A 14 3.11 21.25 -77.22
CA ILE A 14 1.91 20.73 -76.55
C ILE A 14 2.15 19.29 -76.07
N LEU A 15 2.72 18.42 -76.91
CA LEU A 15 3.07 17.04 -76.52
C LEU A 15 4.11 16.99 -75.39
N LEU A 16 5.09 17.89 -75.42
CA LEU A 16 6.10 18.02 -74.36
C LEU A 16 5.43 18.42 -73.03
N LEU A 17 4.60 19.45 -73.04
CA LEU A 17 3.85 19.88 -71.86
C LEU A 17 2.93 18.78 -71.33
N LEU A 18 2.28 18.03 -72.23
CA LEU A 18 1.41 16.92 -71.86
C LEU A 18 2.20 15.79 -71.18
N SER A 19 3.36 15.45 -71.72
CA SER A 19 4.27 14.42 -71.17
C SER A 19 4.77 14.80 -69.76
N VAL A 20 5.26 16.03 -69.59
CA VAL A 20 5.69 16.54 -68.28
C VAL A 20 4.54 16.55 -67.28
N SER A 21 3.34 16.99 -67.70
CA SER A 21 2.16 17.01 -66.82
C SER A 21 1.75 15.60 -66.38
N LEU A 22 1.80 14.62 -67.29
CA LEU A 22 1.41 13.24 -66.99
C LEU A 22 2.39 12.59 -66.00
N THR A 23 3.69 12.79 -66.21
CA THR A 23 4.74 12.32 -65.29
C THR A 23 4.58 12.93 -63.91
N PHE A 24 4.31 14.24 -63.83
CA PHE A 24 4.07 14.92 -62.56
C PHE A 24 2.86 14.35 -61.82
N ILE A 25 1.73 14.12 -62.51
CA ILE A 25 0.53 13.51 -61.89
C ILE A 25 0.82 12.09 -61.40
N PHE A 26 1.57 11.31 -62.19
CA PHE A 26 1.94 9.95 -61.83
C PHE A 26 2.81 9.89 -60.57
N GLU A 27 3.85 10.73 -60.48
CA GLU A 27 4.68 10.83 -59.28
C GLU A 27 3.87 11.27 -58.05
N GLN A 28 2.97 12.25 -58.20
CA GLN A 28 2.09 12.68 -57.11
C GLN A 28 1.14 11.57 -56.65
N ALA A 29 0.62 10.75 -57.57
CA ALA A 29 -0.24 9.63 -57.23
C ALA A 29 0.50 8.56 -56.41
N ILE A 30 1.75 8.26 -56.77
CA ILE A 30 2.61 7.33 -56.01
C ILE A 30 2.89 7.89 -54.61
N ASN A 31 3.35 9.14 -54.53
CA ASN A 31 3.69 9.79 -53.25
C ASN A 31 2.48 9.82 -52.29
N ASN A 32 1.28 10.13 -52.81
CA ASN A 32 0.06 10.12 -52.02
C ASN A 32 -0.32 8.71 -51.53
N ASN A 33 -0.13 7.69 -52.36
CA ASN A 33 -0.41 6.31 -51.96
C ASN A 33 0.55 5.82 -50.88
N ASP A 34 1.84 6.12 -51.00
CA ASP A 34 2.85 5.80 -49.98
C ASP A 34 2.55 6.52 -48.65
N SER A 35 2.16 7.80 -48.71
CA SER A 35 1.73 8.56 -47.53
C SER A 35 0.51 7.94 -46.84
N ASN A 36 -0.50 7.52 -47.60
CA ASN A 36 -1.68 6.85 -47.06
C ASN A 36 -1.34 5.50 -46.42
N LYS A 37 -0.42 4.75 -47.02
CA LYS A 37 0.05 3.47 -46.48
C LYS A 37 0.81 3.67 -45.17
N ASP A 38 1.64 4.68 -45.06
CA ASP A 38 2.33 5.02 -43.81
C ASP A 38 1.36 5.48 -42.72
N LEU A 39 0.38 6.32 -43.06
CA LEU A 39 -0.69 6.70 -42.13
C LEU A 39 -1.46 5.48 -41.61
N TYR A 40 -1.78 4.53 -42.50
CA TYR A 40 -2.43 3.28 -42.14
C TYR A 40 -1.55 2.43 -41.21
N ASN A 41 -0.28 2.24 -41.56
CA ASN A 41 0.68 1.47 -40.75
C ASN A 41 0.89 2.10 -39.37
N ARG A 42 0.97 3.43 -39.28
CA ARG A 42 1.07 4.13 -37.99
C ARG A 42 -0.17 3.91 -37.14
N LYS A 43 -1.38 4.02 -37.72
CA LYS A 43 -2.63 3.72 -36.99
C LYS A 43 -2.65 2.29 -36.49
N LYS A 44 -2.26 1.32 -37.33
CA LYS A 44 -2.15 -0.09 -36.93
C LYS A 44 -1.19 -0.28 -35.76
N ALA A 45 0.00 0.32 -35.82
CA ALA A 45 0.99 0.25 -34.76
C ALA A 45 0.49 0.87 -33.44
N ILE A 46 -0.26 1.98 -33.53
CA ILE A 46 -0.92 2.60 -32.37
C ILE A 46 -1.93 1.61 -31.77
N TYR A 47 -2.85 1.05 -32.56
CA TYR A 47 -3.86 0.12 -32.07
C TYR A 47 -3.25 -1.11 -31.39
N GLU A 48 -2.17 -1.68 -31.96
CA GLU A 48 -1.46 -2.81 -31.35
C GLU A 48 -0.85 -2.42 -29.99
N LEU A 49 -0.21 -1.24 -29.88
CA LEU A 49 0.31 -0.76 -28.60
C LEU A 49 -0.81 -0.51 -27.58
N GLU A 50 -1.93 0.07 -27.99
CA GLU A 50 -3.05 0.31 -27.09
C GLU A 50 -3.65 -1.00 -26.57
N SER A 51 -3.75 -2.01 -27.42
CA SER A 51 -4.18 -3.36 -27.07
C SER A 51 -3.21 -4.02 -26.08
N LEU A 52 -1.90 -3.95 -26.34
CA LEU A 52 -0.86 -4.46 -25.43
C LEU A 52 -1.00 -3.84 -24.03
N TYR A 53 -1.16 -2.51 -23.94
CA TYR A 53 -1.30 -1.85 -22.64
C TYR A 53 -2.60 -2.22 -21.92
N ALA A 54 -3.68 -2.47 -22.65
CA ALA A 54 -4.91 -2.97 -22.04
C ALA A 54 -4.68 -4.32 -21.34
N ILE A 55 -3.95 -5.24 -22.00
CA ILE A 55 -3.58 -6.54 -21.42
C ILE A 55 -2.67 -6.38 -20.20
N ILE A 56 -1.65 -5.52 -20.29
CA ILE A 56 -0.73 -5.24 -19.18
C ILE A 56 -1.47 -4.67 -17.96
N VAL A 57 -2.37 -3.72 -18.19
CA VAL A 57 -3.16 -3.08 -17.12
C VAL A 57 -4.15 -4.07 -16.51
N ASP A 58 -4.76 -4.93 -17.31
CA ASP A 58 -5.65 -6.00 -16.81
C ASP A 58 -4.85 -7.02 -15.97
N GLY A 59 -3.61 -7.31 -16.37
CA GLY A 59 -2.59 -8.05 -15.62
C GLY A 59 -2.00 -7.30 -14.42
N LYS A 60 -2.81 -6.48 -13.73
CA LYS A 60 -2.40 -5.54 -12.66
C LYS A 60 -1.47 -6.14 -11.60
N LYS A 61 -1.62 -7.42 -11.28
CA LYS A 61 -0.78 -8.12 -10.29
C LYS A 61 0.68 -8.22 -10.76
N THR A 62 0.91 -8.74 -11.95
CA THR A 62 2.25 -8.87 -12.53
C THR A 62 2.89 -7.50 -12.70
N LEU A 63 2.12 -6.53 -13.19
CA LEU A 63 2.60 -5.15 -13.33
C LEU A 63 3.03 -4.54 -11.99
N LEU A 64 2.34 -4.87 -10.89
CA LEU A 64 2.71 -4.41 -9.54
C LEU A 64 4.05 -5.01 -9.12
N GLU A 65 4.25 -6.30 -9.31
CA GLU A 65 5.49 -7.01 -9.00
C GLU A 65 6.67 -6.40 -9.80
N ASP A 66 6.48 -6.16 -11.09
CA ASP A 66 7.50 -5.54 -11.96
C ASP A 66 7.87 -4.12 -11.50
N VAL A 67 6.87 -3.30 -11.15
CA VAL A 67 7.08 -1.95 -10.61
C VAL A 67 7.80 -1.99 -9.27
N GLU A 68 7.50 -2.96 -8.41
CA GLU A 68 8.17 -3.13 -7.12
C GLU A 68 9.64 -3.52 -7.28
N ILE A 69 9.97 -4.42 -8.21
CA ILE A 69 11.36 -4.78 -8.55
C ILE A 69 12.14 -3.52 -8.96
N VAL A 70 11.57 -2.69 -9.84
CA VAL A 70 12.20 -1.43 -10.27
C VAL A 70 12.34 -0.46 -9.09
N ASN A 71 11.37 -0.43 -8.19
CA ASN A 71 11.42 0.43 -7.01
C ASN A 71 12.55 0.04 -6.05
N GLU A 72 12.82 -1.26 -5.89
CA GLU A 72 13.86 -1.83 -5.01
C GLU A 72 15.28 -1.62 -5.55
N ASN A 73 15.47 -1.68 -6.86
CA ASN A 73 16.77 -1.44 -7.50
C ASN A 73 17.29 0.01 -7.30
N ASP A 74 16.38 0.93 -6.96
CA ASP A 74 16.63 2.35 -6.70
C ASP A 74 17.50 3.06 -7.75
N ASP A 75 17.26 2.74 -9.02
CA ASP A 75 17.86 3.43 -10.16
C ASP A 75 16.80 4.07 -11.07
N ASN A 76 17.24 5.03 -11.88
CA ASN A 76 16.39 5.72 -12.86
C ASN A 76 16.64 5.19 -14.29
N LEU A 77 17.01 3.91 -14.44
CA LEU A 77 17.25 3.29 -15.75
C LEU A 77 15.98 2.65 -16.30
N TRP A 78 16.00 2.37 -17.60
CA TRP A 78 14.94 1.62 -18.27
C TRP A 78 15.16 0.13 -18.08
N HIS A 79 14.24 -0.52 -17.38
CA HIS A 79 14.25 -1.96 -17.13
C HIS A 79 13.31 -2.66 -18.11
N PRO A 80 13.79 -3.63 -18.90
CA PRO A 80 12.95 -4.37 -19.83
C PRO A 80 12.15 -5.46 -19.11
N PHE A 81 10.85 -5.49 -19.37
CA PHE A 81 9.92 -6.54 -18.98
C PHE A 81 9.24 -7.11 -20.22
N TYR A 82 8.82 -8.36 -20.16
CA TYR A 82 8.22 -9.06 -21.29
C TYR A 82 6.81 -9.51 -20.95
N PHE A 83 5.87 -9.17 -21.84
CA PHE A 83 4.45 -9.49 -21.68
C PHE A 83 3.98 -10.33 -22.87
N ASP A 84 3.13 -11.32 -22.60
CA ASP A 84 2.55 -12.16 -23.64
C ASP A 84 1.43 -11.39 -24.36
N TYR A 85 1.50 -11.34 -25.70
CA TYR A 85 0.56 -10.67 -26.59
C TYR A 85 0.26 -11.56 -27.80
N PHE A 86 -0.91 -12.20 -27.82
CA PHE A 86 -1.35 -13.10 -28.90
C PHE A 86 -0.25 -14.06 -29.38
N ASP A 87 0.29 -14.85 -28.45
CA ASP A 87 1.36 -15.85 -28.65
C ASP A 87 2.77 -15.30 -28.94
N GLU A 88 2.94 -13.98 -28.97
CA GLU A 88 4.23 -13.30 -29.06
C GLU A 88 4.64 -12.68 -27.73
N LYS A 89 5.95 -12.56 -27.47
CA LYS A 89 6.48 -11.81 -26.32
C LYS A 89 6.84 -10.40 -26.75
N GLU A 90 6.18 -9.42 -26.13
CA GLU A 90 6.41 -8.01 -26.37
C GLU A 90 7.25 -7.40 -25.23
N GLU A 91 8.24 -6.59 -25.61
CA GLU A 91 9.10 -5.87 -24.67
C GLU A 91 8.44 -4.54 -24.26
N VAL A 92 8.30 -4.33 -22.95
CA VAL A 92 7.87 -3.07 -22.34
C VAL A 92 8.93 -2.63 -21.36
N LYS A 93 9.33 -1.36 -21.44
CA LYS A 93 10.33 -0.80 -20.54
C LYS A 93 9.66 -0.04 -19.42
N ILE A 94 10.11 -0.26 -18.19
CA ILE A 94 9.66 0.46 -16.99
C ILE A 94 10.82 1.29 -16.46
N GLN A 95 10.55 2.55 -16.10
CA GLN A 95 11.53 3.44 -15.48
C GLN A 95 10.91 4.16 -14.28
N LYS A 96 11.62 4.17 -13.15
CA LYS A 96 11.28 4.99 -11.98
C LYS A 96 11.54 6.47 -12.29
N GLN A 97 10.55 7.31 -12.04
CA GLN A 97 10.70 8.77 -12.13
C GLN A 97 10.94 9.39 -10.75
N ASN A 98 10.24 8.86 -9.73
CA ASN A 98 10.46 9.20 -8.32
C ASN A 98 10.01 8.03 -7.44
N GLY A 99 9.96 8.22 -6.12
CA GLY A 99 9.66 7.13 -5.17
C GLY A 99 8.29 6.46 -5.34
N LYS A 100 7.36 7.00 -6.14
CA LYS A 100 6.04 6.41 -6.40
C LYS A 100 5.64 6.41 -7.87
N GLU A 101 6.21 7.27 -8.70
CA GLU A 101 5.84 7.38 -10.11
C GLU A 101 6.78 6.59 -11.03
N PHE A 102 6.18 5.88 -11.97
CA PHE A 102 6.84 5.04 -12.95
C PHE A 102 6.32 5.35 -14.35
N VAL A 103 7.16 5.14 -15.35
CA VAL A 103 6.78 5.27 -16.77
C VAL A 103 6.97 3.93 -17.44
N LEU A 104 5.90 3.45 -18.07
CA LEU A 104 5.94 2.35 -19.02
C LEU A 104 6.12 2.92 -20.42
N ARG A 105 6.96 2.27 -21.22
CA ARG A 105 7.21 2.65 -22.61
C ARG A 105 7.34 1.44 -23.51
N SER A 106 6.61 1.47 -24.62
CA SER A 106 6.72 0.47 -25.69
C SER A 106 6.76 1.14 -27.06
N VAL A 107 7.42 0.49 -28.00
CA VAL A 107 7.66 1.00 -29.35
C VAL A 107 7.28 -0.06 -30.35
N LYS A 108 6.37 0.26 -31.28
CA LYS A 108 6.00 -0.63 -32.39
C LYS A 108 6.39 0.00 -33.72
N LYS A 109 6.95 -0.79 -34.62
CA LYS A 109 7.33 -0.38 -35.97
C LYS A 109 6.64 -1.28 -36.98
N ILE A 110 5.96 -0.69 -37.96
CA ILE A 110 5.30 -1.39 -39.06
C ILE A 110 5.70 -0.70 -40.36
N GLY A 111 6.45 -1.38 -41.21
CA GLY A 111 7.07 -0.77 -42.39
C GLY A 111 7.99 0.39 -41.99
N ASN A 112 7.79 1.55 -42.61
CA ASN A 112 8.53 2.78 -42.28
C ASN A 112 7.90 3.59 -41.14
N SER A 113 6.74 3.16 -40.64
CA SER A 113 6.00 3.86 -39.59
C SER A 113 6.39 3.36 -38.20
N LYS A 114 6.46 4.29 -37.25
CA LYS A 114 6.78 4.04 -35.85
C LYS A 114 5.72 4.67 -34.97
N ALA A 115 5.29 3.95 -33.94
CA ALA A 115 4.47 4.45 -32.86
C ALA A 115 5.18 4.21 -31.52
N ILE A 116 4.99 5.13 -30.57
CA ILE A 116 5.48 5.03 -29.21
C ILE A 116 4.30 5.27 -28.27
N LEU A 117 4.12 4.40 -27.29
CA LEU A 117 3.12 4.58 -26.25
C LEU A 117 3.83 4.66 -24.91
N GLU A 118 3.52 5.71 -24.16
CA GLU A 118 4.01 5.93 -22.81
C GLU A 118 2.83 6.03 -21.84
N MET A 119 2.92 5.32 -20.71
CA MET A 119 1.92 5.36 -19.64
C MET A 119 2.60 5.70 -18.32
N VAL A 120 2.05 6.69 -17.61
CA VAL A 120 2.52 7.09 -16.29
C VAL A 120 1.70 6.37 -15.24
N LEU A 121 2.38 5.62 -14.38
CA LEU A 121 1.83 4.86 -13.28
C LEU A 121 2.24 5.47 -11.94
N ASP A 122 1.38 5.32 -10.94
CA ASP A 122 1.65 5.73 -9.56
C ASP A 122 1.43 4.53 -8.63
N LEU A 123 2.48 4.14 -7.92
CA LEU A 123 2.49 3.07 -6.93
C LEU A 123 2.04 3.63 -5.59
N ARG A 124 0.90 3.15 -5.09
CA ARG A 124 0.29 3.66 -3.87
C ARG A 124 0.01 2.56 -2.86
N ASN A 125 0.14 2.93 -1.59
CA ASN A 125 -0.30 2.12 -0.46
C ASN A 125 -1.83 2.08 -0.46
N LYS A 126 -2.41 0.87 -0.48
CA LYS A 126 -3.87 0.68 -0.51
C LYS A 126 -4.60 1.33 0.66
N TYR A 127 -3.97 1.37 1.84
CA TYR A 127 -4.58 1.90 3.06
C TYR A 127 -3.92 3.17 3.63
N ALA A 128 -3.02 3.83 2.87
CA ALA A 128 -2.40 5.10 3.26
C ALA A 128 -1.81 5.15 4.70
N LEU A 129 -1.20 4.06 5.18
CA LEU A 129 -0.81 3.86 6.59
C LEU A 129 0.24 4.82 7.18
N ARG A 130 0.76 5.79 6.42
CA ARG A 130 1.80 6.72 6.89
C ARG A 130 1.18 8.04 7.36
N GLU A 131 0.37 8.01 8.41
CA GLU A 131 -0.22 9.20 9.04
C GLU A 131 0.22 9.34 10.50
N ASN A 132 0.58 10.56 10.91
CA ASN A 132 1.01 10.90 12.28
C ASN A 132 -0.20 11.05 13.25
N LYS A 133 -1.10 10.06 13.25
CA LYS A 133 -2.31 9.99 14.09
C LYS A 133 -2.79 8.55 14.15
N LYS A 134 -3.72 8.22 15.06
CA LYS A 134 -4.41 6.93 15.05
C LYS A 134 -5.01 6.63 13.66
N ILE A 135 -4.80 5.42 13.16
CA ILE A 135 -5.27 4.96 11.85
C ILE A 135 -6.54 4.12 12.06
N ILE A 136 -7.64 4.59 11.48
CA ILE A 136 -8.93 3.92 11.57
C ILE A 136 -9.30 3.47 10.17
N LEU A 137 -9.38 2.15 9.96
CA LEU A 137 -9.79 1.55 8.70
C LEU A 137 -11.20 1.01 8.92
N ASP A 138 -12.25 1.73 8.52
CA ASP A 138 -13.61 1.26 8.84
C ASP A 138 -13.98 0.01 8.01
N GLU A 139 -14.25 0.23 6.72
CA GLU A 139 -14.70 -0.82 5.80
C GLU A 139 -13.55 -1.74 5.34
N ASN A 140 -12.34 -1.20 5.29
CA ASN A 140 -11.17 -1.87 4.69
C ASN A 140 -10.34 -2.71 5.68
N PHE A 141 -10.64 -2.65 6.99
CA PHE A 141 -9.82 -3.35 8.00
C PHE A 141 -9.81 -4.86 7.83
N GLY A 142 -10.95 -5.45 7.47
CA GLY A 142 -11.05 -6.90 7.30
C GLY A 142 -10.09 -7.43 6.24
N GLU A 143 -10.00 -6.72 5.11
CA GLU A 143 -9.06 -7.04 4.03
C GLU A 143 -7.61 -6.73 4.43
N PHE A 144 -7.37 -5.58 5.06
CA PHE A 144 -6.05 -5.21 5.60
C PHE A 144 -5.51 -6.28 6.54
N TYR A 145 -6.29 -6.69 7.54
CA TYR A 145 -5.90 -7.67 8.55
C TYR A 145 -5.58 -9.04 7.94
N LYS A 146 -6.31 -9.44 6.88
CA LYS A 146 -6.08 -10.71 6.18
C LYS A 146 -4.75 -10.72 5.42
N ASN A 147 -4.36 -9.56 4.89
CA ASN A 147 -3.16 -9.40 4.07
C ASN A 147 -1.99 -8.79 4.86
N LEU A 148 -2.06 -8.81 6.19
CA LEU A 148 -1.06 -8.21 7.05
C LEU A 148 0.21 -9.06 7.06
N ASN A 149 1.28 -8.52 6.48
CA ASN A 149 2.61 -9.11 6.46
C ASN A 149 3.65 -8.11 6.97
N PHE A 150 4.81 -8.62 7.38
CA PHE A 150 5.92 -7.84 7.92
C PHE A 150 7.23 -8.28 7.26
N LYS A 151 8.12 -7.33 6.97
CA LYS A 151 9.36 -7.60 6.24
C LYS A 151 10.38 -8.33 7.10
N GLN A 152 10.56 -7.89 8.35
CA GLN A 152 11.67 -8.33 9.21
C GLN A 152 11.19 -8.98 10.51
N ASN A 153 10.11 -8.49 11.12
CA ASN A 153 9.72 -8.92 12.47
C ASN A 153 9.04 -10.30 12.48
N LYS A 154 9.51 -11.19 13.37
CA LYS A 154 8.93 -12.53 13.61
C LYS A 154 7.98 -12.48 14.79
N PHE A 155 6.78 -13.03 14.62
CA PHE A 155 5.72 -12.99 15.63
C PHE A 155 5.59 -14.30 16.41
N GLU A 156 5.38 -14.17 17.71
CA GLU A 156 4.89 -15.26 18.56
C GLU A 156 3.37 -15.35 18.42
N GLU A 157 2.87 -16.51 17.96
CA GLU A 157 1.45 -16.71 17.68
C GLU A 157 0.72 -17.40 18.84
N PHE A 158 -0.41 -16.85 19.27
CA PHE A 158 -1.25 -17.38 20.34
C PHE A 158 -2.72 -17.43 19.92
N GLU A 159 -3.46 -18.47 20.31
CA GLU A 159 -4.91 -18.49 20.13
C GLU A 159 -5.59 -17.53 21.11
N ASN A 160 -5.24 -17.58 22.39
CA ASN A 160 -5.65 -16.59 23.39
C ASN A 160 -4.43 -16.31 24.28
N PHE A 161 -4.28 -15.07 24.74
CA PHE A 161 -3.14 -14.68 25.56
C PHE A 161 -3.60 -13.97 26.83
N THR A 162 -2.99 -14.35 27.96
CA THR A 162 -3.21 -13.66 29.23
C THR A 162 -1.90 -12.98 29.62
N LEU A 163 -1.94 -11.66 29.72
CA LEU A 163 -0.81 -10.87 30.19
C LEU A 163 -0.82 -10.85 31.72
N GLU A 164 0.14 -11.57 32.30
CA GLU A 164 0.34 -11.62 33.75
C GLU A 164 1.62 -10.89 34.20
N ASN A 165 2.55 -10.61 33.30
CA ASN A 165 3.81 -9.89 33.55
C ASN A 165 4.09 -8.88 32.43
N ASP A 166 5.03 -7.96 32.65
CA ASP A 166 5.47 -7.01 31.63
C ASP A 166 6.30 -7.71 30.55
N LEU A 167 6.17 -7.26 29.30
CA LEU A 167 6.83 -7.82 28.14
C LEU A 167 7.56 -6.73 27.37
N GLU A 168 8.88 -6.86 27.23
CA GLU A 168 9.70 -5.90 26.50
C GLU A 168 10.16 -6.47 25.15
N ASN A 169 10.07 -5.66 24.10
CA ASN A 169 10.48 -5.96 22.73
C ASN A 169 9.91 -7.28 22.23
N ARG A 170 8.57 -7.41 22.29
CA ARG A 170 7.83 -8.58 21.85
C ARG A 170 6.92 -8.26 20.67
N PHE A 171 6.89 -9.18 19.72
CA PHE A 171 5.99 -9.14 18.56
C PHE A 171 4.96 -10.26 18.73
N LEU A 172 3.74 -9.88 19.13
CA LEU A 172 2.69 -10.83 19.51
C LEU A 172 1.57 -10.82 18.47
N LYS A 173 1.15 -12.01 18.05
CA LYS A 173 -0.02 -12.17 17.19
C LYS A 173 -1.02 -13.09 17.87
N ILE A 174 -2.13 -12.52 18.32
CA ILE A 174 -3.14 -13.19 19.13
C ILE A 174 -4.40 -13.34 18.27
N GLY A 175 -4.69 -14.56 17.82
CA GLY A 175 -5.83 -14.83 16.93
C GLY A 175 -7.20 -14.62 17.59
N GLY A 176 -7.29 -14.88 18.89
CA GLY A 176 -8.46 -14.72 19.74
C GLY A 176 -8.35 -13.47 20.62
N GLN A 177 -8.51 -13.66 21.93
CA GLN A 177 -8.60 -12.56 22.90
C GLN A 177 -7.30 -12.34 23.69
N LEU A 178 -7.01 -11.07 23.98
CA LEU A 178 -5.98 -10.66 24.93
C LEU A 178 -6.63 -10.24 26.25
N ILE A 179 -6.27 -10.90 27.34
CA ILE A 179 -6.74 -10.55 28.69
C ILE A 179 -5.58 -9.98 29.49
N VAL A 180 -5.70 -8.73 29.92
CA VAL A 180 -4.74 -8.10 30.85
C VAL A 180 -5.27 -8.28 32.26
N LYS A 181 -4.76 -9.31 32.96
CA LYS A 181 -5.24 -9.64 34.30
C LYS A 181 -4.72 -8.67 35.35
N ARG A 182 -5.52 -8.52 36.41
CA ARG A 182 -5.08 -7.89 37.65
C ARG A 182 -4.03 -8.77 38.33
N GLU A 183 -3.07 -8.14 39.00
CA GLU A 183 -2.23 -8.84 39.97
C GLU A 183 -3.11 -9.58 40.97
N LYS A 184 -2.86 -10.90 41.12
CA LYS A 184 -3.45 -11.64 42.23
C LYS A 184 -2.88 -11.03 43.50
N GLU A 185 -3.75 -10.47 44.34
CA GLU A 185 -3.37 -10.09 45.69
C GLU A 185 -2.70 -11.30 46.33
N LYS A 186 -1.43 -11.16 46.71
CA LYS A 186 -0.81 -12.10 47.64
C LYS A 186 -1.62 -11.98 48.93
N ILE A 187 -2.49 -12.93 49.19
CA ILE A 187 -2.97 -13.19 50.55
C ILE A 187 -1.71 -13.58 51.31
N THR A 188 -1.14 -12.65 52.07
CA THR A 188 -0.17 -12.97 53.11
C THR A 188 -0.91 -13.82 54.13
N SER A 189 -0.81 -15.14 54.00
CA SER A 189 -1.15 -16.07 55.06
C SER A 189 -0.13 -15.90 56.18
N SER A 190 -0.34 -14.89 57.02
CA SER A 190 0.34 -14.75 58.31
C SER A 190 -0.68 -14.67 59.42
N GLU A 191 -1.54 -15.68 59.51
CA GLU A 191 -2.26 -16.02 60.74
C GLU A 191 -2.25 -17.54 60.87
N ILE A 192 -1.15 -18.06 61.43
CA ILE A 192 -1.17 -19.34 62.14
C ILE A 192 -1.94 -19.08 63.44
N PRO A 193 -2.90 -19.94 63.82
CA PRO A 193 -3.66 -19.76 65.04
C PRO A 193 -2.76 -20.09 66.23
N ASN A 194 -2.81 -19.29 67.29
CA ASN A 194 -2.62 -19.80 68.63
C ASN A 194 -3.41 -18.93 69.62
N ASP A 195 -4.35 -19.62 70.23
CA ASP A 195 -5.13 -19.28 71.41
C ASP A 195 -4.17 -18.95 72.57
N ASP A 196 -4.33 -17.80 73.20
CA ASP A 196 -4.31 -17.70 74.66
C ASP A 196 -4.77 -16.30 75.13
N ASN A 197 -5.76 -16.35 76.02
CA ASN A 197 -6.49 -15.27 76.67
C ASN A 197 -5.60 -14.18 77.31
N LEU A 198 -6.07 -12.92 77.29
CA LEU A 198 -6.22 -12.09 78.49
C LEU A 198 -7.05 -10.81 78.23
N GLU A 199 -7.74 -10.39 79.28
CA GLU A 199 -8.92 -9.55 79.34
C GLU A 199 -8.72 -8.02 79.18
N LYS A 200 -9.84 -7.37 78.80
CA LYS A 200 -10.34 -6.04 79.24
C LYS A 200 -9.47 -4.79 78.99
N ASN A 201 -9.98 -3.89 78.13
CA ASN A 201 -10.80 -2.75 78.57
C ASN A 201 -11.29 -1.88 77.39
N GLN A 202 -12.51 -1.36 77.56
CA GLN A 202 -13.22 -0.47 76.64
C GLN A 202 -12.57 0.93 76.60
N SER A 203 -12.49 1.51 75.40
CA SER A 203 -12.82 2.94 75.21
C SER A 203 -13.15 3.20 73.74
N ASN A 204 -14.39 3.63 73.52
CA ASN A 204 -14.91 4.12 72.25
C ASN A 204 -14.09 5.32 71.74
N LEU A 205 -13.43 5.15 70.60
CA LEU A 205 -13.16 6.26 69.68
C LEU A 205 -13.62 5.84 68.29
N SER A 206 -14.76 6.39 67.89
CA SER A 206 -15.22 6.42 66.51
C SER A 206 -14.23 7.24 65.69
N ASN A 207 -13.27 6.57 65.05
CA ASN A 207 -12.60 7.11 63.88
C ASN A 207 -13.14 6.35 62.68
N GLU A 208 -13.86 7.07 61.83
CA GLU A 208 -14.09 6.64 60.45
C GLU A 208 -12.72 6.37 59.82
N GLU A 209 -12.32 5.09 59.80
CA GLU A 209 -11.27 4.63 58.92
C GLU A 209 -11.79 4.79 57.50
N LYS A 210 -11.49 5.96 56.94
CA LYS A 210 -11.44 6.16 55.50
C LYS A 210 -10.63 5.00 54.93
N ASN A 211 -11.32 4.08 54.27
CA ASN A 211 -10.73 3.03 53.46
C ASN A 211 -9.87 3.68 52.35
N PHE A 212 -8.63 4.05 52.70
CA PHE A 212 -7.59 4.33 51.74
C PHE A 212 -7.02 2.99 51.25
N SER A 213 -7.83 2.23 50.52
CA SER A 213 -7.34 1.11 49.72
C SER A 213 -6.99 1.58 48.29
N ASN A 214 -6.32 2.72 48.15
CA ASN A 214 -5.68 3.09 46.88
C ASN A 214 -4.23 2.60 46.90
N LYS A 215 -4.04 1.27 46.92
CA LYS A 215 -2.82 0.72 46.34
C LYS A 215 -2.96 0.86 44.83
N ILE A 216 -2.16 1.78 44.28
CA ILE A 216 -2.05 2.08 42.85
C ILE A 216 -1.90 0.75 42.12
N LYS A 217 -2.87 0.39 41.27
CA LYS A 217 -2.73 -0.73 40.35
C LYS A 217 -1.49 -0.43 39.49
N THR A 218 -0.46 -1.25 39.58
CA THR A 218 0.69 -1.10 38.68
C THR A 218 0.22 -1.47 37.27
N PRO A 219 0.31 -0.55 36.29
CA PRO A 219 -0.10 -0.85 34.92
C PRO A 219 0.84 -1.91 34.33
N ARG A 220 0.28 -2.84 33.55
CA ARG A 220 1.10 -3.78 32.77
C ARG A 220 1.68 -3.09 31.56
N ARG A 221 2.87 -3.50 31.13
CA ARG A 221 3.56 -2.92 29.99
C ARG A 221 3.86 -3.94 28.91
N ILE A 222 3.61 -3.57 27.66
CA ILE A 222 4.12 -4.29 26.48
C ILE A 222 4.86 -3.28 25.61
N SER A 223 6.10 -3.57 25.21
CA SER A 223 6.77 -2.85 24.13
C SER A 223 6.94 -3.72 22.88
N GLY A 224 6.68 -3.14 21.71
CA GLY A 224 6.74 -3.82 20.40
C GLY A 224 5.44 -3.76 19.59
N ILE A 225 5.14 -4.83 18.85
CA ILE A 225 3.95 -4.92 17.99
C ILE A 225 2.98 -5.94 18.57
N VAL A 226 1.72 -5.55 18.76
CA VAL A 226 0.66 -6.44 19.25
C VAL A 226 -0.48 -6.47 18.24
N ILE A 227 -0.83 -7.66 17.77
CA ILE A 227 -1.94 -7.90 16.84
C ILE A 227 -3.01 -8.72 17.55
N ILE A 228 -4.27 -8.25 17.54
CA ILE A 228 -5.39 -8.88 18.25
C ILE A 228 -6.56 -9.13 17.28
N GLY A 229 -6.94 -10.40 17.16
CA GLY A 229 -7.96 -10.86 16.21
C GLY A 229 -9.41 -10.77 16.70
N LYS A 230 -9.64 -10.83 18.02
CA LYS A 230 -10.94 -10.56 18.66
C LYS A 230 -10.81 -9.37 19.60
N ASP A 231 -11.12 -9.55 20.89
CA ASP A 231 -11.25 -8.45 21.83
C ASP A 231 -10.04 -8.33 22.74
N LEU A 232 -9.72 -7.08 23.09
CA LEU A 232 -8.81 -6.73 24.18
C LEU A 232 -9.63 -6.48 25.44
N ILE A 233 -9.41 -7.30 26.47
CA ILE A 233 -10.12 -7.22 27.75
C ILE A 233 -9.15 -6.70 28.81
N LEU A 234 -9.46 -5.52 29.36
CA LEU A 234 -8.63 -4.84 30.35
C LEU A 234 -9.23 -5.03 31.75
N GLU A 235 -8.62 -5.90 32.57
CA GLU A 235 -8.93 -6.01 34.01
C GLU A 235 -7.95 -5.23 34.89
N ASN A 236 -6.80 -4.87 34.30
CA ASN A 236 -5.80 -3.94 34.79
C ASN A 236 -5.45 -2.93 33.69
N ASP A 237 -4.82 -1.82 34.06
CA ASP A 237 -4.31 -0.84 33.11
C ASP A 237 -3.21 -1.46 32.23
N LEU A 238 -3.19 -1.11 30.94
CA LEU A 238 -2.18 -1.55 29.98
C LEU A 238 -1.52 -0.33 29.34
N VAL A 239 -0.19 -0.29 29.36
CA VAL A 239 0.62 0.62 28.56
C VAL A 239 1.23 -0.17 27.42
N LEU A 240 0.99 0.28 26.19
CA LEU A 240 1.61 -0.27 25.00
C LEU A 240 2.56 0.76 24.39
N ASP A 241 3.83 0.44 24.40
CA ASP A 241 4.92 1.22 23.80
C ASP A 241 5.22 0.64 22.40
N GLY A 242 4.58 1.17 21.35
CA GLY A 242 4.75 0.68 19.98
C GLY A 242 3.47 0.63 19.15
N LEU A 243 3.24 -0.46 18.42
CA LEU A 243 2.15 -0.59 17.45
C LEU A 243 1.07 -1.58 17.92
N LEU A 244 -0.18 -1.12 18.00
CA LEU A 244 -1.35 -1.96 18.23
C LEU A 244 -2.20 -2.09 16.97
N ILE A 245 -2.44 -3.33 16.52
CA ILE A 245 -3.38 -3.66 15.45
C ILE A 245 -4.52 -4.50 16.03
N ILE A 246 -5.75 -3.97 16.06
CA ILE A 246 -6.89 -4.66 16.69
C ILE A 246 -8.12 -4.74 15.79
N LYS A 247 -8.62 -5.97 15.62
CA LYS A 247 -9.82 -6.28 14.81
C LYS A 247 -11.12 -6.15 15.60
N GLY A 248 -11.18 -6.67 16.81
CA GLY A 248 -12.37 -6.62 17.65
C GLY A 248 -12.38 -5.39 18.56
N GLY A 249 -13.14 -5.48 19.65
CA GLY A 249 -13.39 -4.40 20.58
C GLY A 249 -12.32 -4.24 21.66
N ILE A 250 -12.29 -3.06 22.27
CA ILE A 250 -11.57 -2.82 23.52
C ILE A 250 -12.60 -2.75 24.65
N ILE A 251 -12.55 -3.71 25.57
CA ILE A 251 -13.49 -3.85 26.68
C ILE A 251 -12.77 -3.49 27.97
N SER A 252 -13.09 -2.33 28.54
CA SER A 252 -12.61 -1.92 29.86
C SER A 252 -13.47 -2.53 30.96
N LYS A 253 -12.84 -3.27 31.88
CA LYS A 253 -13.44 -3.67 33.16
C LYS A 253 -12.81 -2.85 34.28
N ASN A 254 -13.58 -2.53 35.33
CA ASN A 254 -13.08 -1.84 36.52
C ASN A 254 -12.41 -0.48 36.24
N ASN A 255 -12.91 0.28 35.25
CA ASN A 255 -12.35 1.56 34.79
C ASN A 255 -10.87 1.47 34.38
N SER A 256 -10.43 0.30 33.90
CA SER A 256 -9.05 0.12 33.44
C SER A 256 -8.85 0.85 32.11
N LYS A 257 -7.67 1.45 31.94
CA LYS A 257 -7.34 2.25 30.75
C LYS A 257 -6.32 1.54 29.87
N LEU A 258 -6.43 1.78 28.57
CA LEU A 258 -5.36 1.49 27.63
C LEU A 258 -4.62 2.79 27.33
N ILE A 259 -3.31 2.80 27.56
CA ILE A 259 -2.43 3.89 27.18
C ILE A 259 -1.57 3.38 26.02
N ILE A 260 -1.61 4.07 24.88
CA ILE A 260 -0.77 3.75 23.72
C ILE A 260 0.22 4.89 23.54
N ASP A 261 1.51 4.58 23.67
CA ASP A 261 2.62 5.47 23.29
C ASP A 261 3.25 4.95 21.99
N GLY A 262 2.69 5.38 20.86
CA GLY A 262 3.05 4.88 19.53
C GLY A 262 1.88 4.96 18.53
N GLN A 263 1.59 3.85 17.85
CA GLN A 263 0.61 3.80 16.77
C GLN A 263 -0.55 2.83 17.06
N LEU A 264 -1.76 3.25 16.69
CA LEU A 264 -2.95 2.40 16.69
C LEU A 264 -3.47 2.24 15.26
N ILE A 265 -3.71 0.99 14.84
CA ILE A 265 -4.47 0.64 13.63
C ILE A 265 -5.67 -0.19 14.08
N SER A 266 -6.88 0.31 13.84
CA SER A 266 -8.08 -0.35 14.34
C SER A 266 -9.25 -0.19 13.39
N LYS A 267 -10.25 -1.07 13.54
CA LYS A 267 -11.50 -0.95 12.79
C LYS A 267 -12.34 0.24 13.25
N ASN A 268 -12.47 0.43 14.57
CA ASN A 268 -13.36 1.43 15.15
C ASN A 268 -12.56 2.48 15.92
N ASP A 269 -13.14 3.66 16.11
CA ASP A 269 -12.58 4.68 16.99
C ASP A 269 -12.85 4.35 18.48
N TYR A 270 -11.80 4.23 19.29
CA TYR A 270 -11.87 3.94 20.72
C TYR A 270 -11.52 5.12 21.62
N THR A 271 -11.69 6.37 21.15
CA THR A 271 -11.32 7.61 21.86
C THR A 271 -11.76 7.67 23.33
N ASN A 272 -12.87 7.05 23.70
CA ASN A 272 -13.40 7.11 25.08
C ASN A 272 -12.72 6.12 26.05
N ILE A 273 -11.98 5.13 25.55
CA ILE A 273 -11.39 4.04 26.35
C ILE A 273 -9.86 4.06 26.27
N VAL A 274 -9.32 4.63 25.20
CA VAL A 274 -7.89 4.66 24.90
C VAL A 274 -7.34 6.06 25.09
N ASP A 275 -6.35 6.18 25.98
CA ASP A 275 -5.48 7.34 26.08
C ASP A 275 -4.35 7.18 25.04
N TYR A 276 -4.39 7.99 23.99
CA TYR A 276 -3.51 7.84 22.83
C TYR A 276 -2.51 8.98 22.75
N SER A 277 -1.23 8.62 22.77
CA SER A 277 -0.10 9.50 22.49
C SER A 277 0.63 8.96 21.27
N TYR A 278 0.70 9.76 20.21
CA TYR A 278 1.53 9.42 19.06
C TYR A 278 3.00 9.64 19.38
N ASN A 279 3.83 8.63 19.14
CA ASN A 279 5.28 8.72 19.25
C ASN A 279 5.91 8.35 17.90
N GLU A 280 6.44 9.34 17.19
CA GLU A 280 6.94 9.18 15.82
C GLU A 280 8.10 8.18 15.72
N GLU A 281 9.11 8.31 16.59
CA GLU A 281 10.29 7.45 16.60
C GLU A 281 9.91 5.97 16.83
N LYS A 282 8.96 5.71 17.74
CA LYS A 282 8.49 4.35 18.01
C LYS A 282 7.52 3.80 16.96
N SER A 283 6.87 4.66 16.18
CA SER A 283 5.78 4.27 15.28
C SER A 283 6.24 4.04 13.85
N LEU A 284 7.10 4.90 13.33
CA LEU A 284 7.52 4.85 11.93
C LEU A 284 8.23 3.54 11.59
N ASP A 285 9.13 3.09 12.46
CA ASP A 285 9.88 1.85 12.27
C ASP A 285 8.93 0.64 12.14
N TYR A 286 7.89 0.56 12.98
CA TYR A 286 6.91 -0.52 12.92
C TYR A 286 5.95 -0.40 11.73
N ILE A 287 5.53 0.82 11.36
CA ILE A 287 4.66 1.04 10.18
C ILE A 287 5.42 0.70 8.90
N ASP A 288 6.70 1.05 8.80
CA ASP A 288 7.52 0.79 7.61
C ASP A 288 7.90 -0.70 7.46
N ASP A 289 7.89 -1.46 8.55
CA ASP A 289 8.00 -2.91 8.52
C ASP A 289 6.73 -3.59 8.00
N ILE A 290 5.54 -2.95 8.10
CA ILE A 290 4.30 -3.50 7.54
C ILE A 290 4.38 -3.53 6.01
N GLU A 291 4.34 -4.74 5.45
CA GLU A 291 4.09 -4.96 4.04
C GLU A 291 2.61 -4.67 3.75
N ASN A 292 2.35 -3.43 3.35
CA ASN A 292 1.01 -3.03 2.99
C ASN A 292 0.71 -3.41 1.54
N PRO A 293 -0.47 -4.00 1.22
CA PRO A 293 -0.91 -4.16 -0.16
C PRO A 293 -0.75 -2.85 -0.94
N LYS A 294 -0.01 -2.91 -2.04
CA LYS A 294 0.16 -1.79 -2.97
C LYS A 294 -0.79 -1.94 -4.15
N PHE A 295 -1.08 -0.83 -4.80
CA PHE A 295 -1.85 -0.80 -6.03
C PHE A 295 -1.30 0.24 -6.99
N ILE A 296 -1.55 0.01 -8.26
CA ILE A 296 -1.23 0.95 -9.33
C ILE A 296 -2.44 1.81 -9.65
N GLU A 297 -2.19 3.11 -9.76
CA GLU A 297 -3.08 4.11 -10.34
C GLU A 297 -2.49 4.64 -11.66
N ILE A 298 -3.29 4.68 -12.72
CA ILE A 298 -2.84 5.21 -14.02
C ILE A 298 -3.09 6.71 -14.03
N LYS A 299 -2.02 7.50 -14.14
CA LYS A 299 -2.13 8.97 -14.18
C LYS A 299 -2.42 9.51 -15.56
N SER A 300 -1.72 8.99 -16.57
CA SER A 300 -1.89 9.46 -17.94
C SER A 300 -1.32 8.47 -18.94
N LYS A 301 -1.76 8.62 -20.19
CA LYS A 301 -1.29 7.87 -21.34
C LYS A 301 -1.04 8.85 -22.48
N LYS A 302 0.09 8.70 -23.19
CA LYS A 302 0.42 9.48 -24.38
C LYS A 302 0.86 8.54 -25.49
N VAL A 303 0.46 8.88 -26.71
CA VAL A 303 0.82 8.16 -27.93
C VAL A 303 1.50 9.14 -28.88
N PHE A 304 2.65 8.75 -29.42
CA PHE A 304 3.47 9.53 -30.35
C PHE A 304 3.66 8.78 -31.66
#